data_AF-A0A938NFV5-F1
#
_entry.id   AF-A0A938NFV5-F1
#
_cell.length_a   1.000
_cell.length_b   1.000
_cell.length_c   1.000
_cell.angle_alpha   90.00
_cell.angle_beta   90.00
_cell.angle_gamma   90.00
#
_symmetry.space_group_name_H-M   'P 1'
#
loop_
_entity.id
_entity.type
_entity.pdbx_description
1 polymer ?
#
loop_
_entity_poly.entity_id
_entity_poly.type
_entity_poly.pdbx_seq_one_letter_code
_entity_poly.pdbx_strand_id
1 'polypeptide(L)'
;MLREDERPRANALQRVVPCCGRRELGAPAASFPQFSRSPVRGHLTSSRGFTLIELMVVIVIIGILATMGTMNFTSMRNRAMEASVKGNAHTCQLAVESYAASNFGSYPPAATALADIQANLPGNVLVTNPFNGGVGLSIGGGALEGIVDYQDPVAVGAAQRYRLNCYGTGGLLIQTLSNG
;
A
#
# COMPACT_ATOMS: atom_id res chain seq x y z
N MET A 1 -28.81 -20.98 43.94
CA MET A 1 -29.97 -20.07 43.72
C MET A 1 -29.58 -18.72 44.28
N LEU A 2 -29.39 -17.61 43.56
CA LEU A 2 -29.45 -17.17 42.16
C LEU A 2 -28.42 -15.99 42.10
N ARG A 3 -27.54 -15.84 41.10
CA ARG A 3 -27.70 -14.94 39.91
C ARG A 3 -28.48 -13.65 40.25
N GLU A 4 -28.08 -12.42 39.92
CA GLU A 4 -27.45 -11.84 38.70
C GLU A 4 -26.77 -10.51 39.16
N ASP A 5 -25.54 -10.12 38.83
CA ASP A 5 -25.00 -9.61 37.55
C ASP A 5 -25.99 -8.81 36.68
N GLU A 6 -25.95 -7.48 36.74
CA GLU A 6 -26.18 -6.61 35.56
C GLU A 6 -25.80 -5.14 35.83
N ARG A 7 -24.71 -4.69 35.20
CA ARG A 7 -24.50 -3.27 34.86
C ARG A 7 -24.84 -3.08 33.38
N PRO A 8 -25.64 -2.08 32.98
CA PRO A 8 -25.56 -1.57 31.62
C PRO A 8 -24.78 -0.25 31.60
N ARG A 9 -23.63 -0.30 30.94
CA ARG A 9 -22.86 0.85 30.46
C ARG A 9 -23.71 1.60 29.44
N ALA A 10 -24.16 2.80 29.76
CA ALA A 10 -24.73 3.74 28.79
C ALA A 10 -23.60 4.22 27.85
N ASN A 11 -23.46 3.53 26.74
CA ASN A 11 -22.56 3.83 25.65
C ASN A 11 -23.10 5.03 24.87
N ALA A 12 -22.39 6.15 24.96
CA ALA A 12 -22.62 7.34 24.15
C ALA A 12 -22.22 7.04 22.70
N LEU A 13 -23.19 6.51 21.93
CA LEU A 13 -23.06 6.31 20.49
C LEU A 13 -23.09 7.65 19.76
N GLN A 14 -21.89 7.99 19.29
CA GLN A 14 -21.54 9.10 18.43
C GLN A 14 -22.26 9.01 17.07
N ARG A 15 -23.12 9.99 16.82
CA ARG A 15 -23.42 10.69 15.55
C ARG A 15 -23.35 9.86 14.24
N VAL A 16 -24.51 9.44 13.77
CA VAL A 16 -24.78 9.21 12.34
C VAL A 16 -25.20 10.54 11.72
N VAL A 17 -24.48 10.98 10.68
CA VAL A 17 -24.85 12.12 9.83
C VAL A 17 -25.62 11.58 8.62
N PRO A 18 -26.92 11.90 8.45
CA PRO A 18 -27.59 11.67 7.19
C PRO A 18 -27.50 12.92 6.31
N CYS A 19 -26.53 12.94 5.41
CA CYS A 19 -26.57 13.81 4.23
C CYS A 19 -27.41 13.12 3.15
N CYS A 20 -28.73 13.35 3.14
CA CYS A 20 -29.54 13.11 1.95
C CYS A 20 -30.74 14.07 1.93
N GLY A 21 -30.45 15.37 1.84
CA GLY A 21 -31.43 16.42 1.60
C GLY A 21 -31.71 16.57 0.11
N ARG A 22 -32.52 15.68 -0.47
CA ARG A 22 -33.13 15.89 -1.78
C ARG A 22 -34.37 16.76 -1.59
N ARG A 23 -34.21 18.08 -1.67
CA ARG A 23 -35.33 19.02 -1.71
C ARG A 23 -35.71 19.30 -3.17
N GLU A 24 -36.94 18.94 -3.47
CA GLU A 24 -37.64 19.34 -4.69
C GLU A 24 -37.78 20.85 -4.74
N LEU A 25 -37.36 21.47 -5.84
CA LEU A 25 -37.64 22.87 -6.14
C LEU A 25 -38.38 22.91 -7.47
N GLY A 26 -39.69 23.14 -7.34
CA GLY A 26 -40.57 23.46 -8.45
C GLY A 26 -40.14 24.74 -9.15
N ALA A 27 -40.30 24.71 -10.47
CA ALA A 27 -40.12 25.84 -11.35
C ALA A 27 -41.13 26.94 -11.05
N PRO A 28 -40.70 28.21 -11.11
CA PRO A 28 -41.51 29.24 -11.74
C PRO A 28 -40.88 29.65 -13.07
N ALA A 29 -41.74 29.65 -14.10
CA ALA A 29 -41.48 30.17 -15.43
C ALA A 29 -41.02 31.64 -15.34
N ALA A 30 -39.71 31.85 -15.46
CA ALA A 30 -39.14 33.16 -15.75
C ALA A 30 -38.85 33.23 -17.26
N SER A 31 -39.49 34.19 -17.90
CA SER A 31 -39.33 34.59 -19.30
C SER A 31 -37.86 34.73 -19.69
N PHE A 32 -37.41 33.83 -20.57
CA PHE A 32 -36.11 33.94 -21.22
C PHE A 32 -36.09 35.19 -22.13
N PRO A 33 -35.07 36.07 -22.03
CA PRO A 33 -34.86 37.10 -23.03
C PRO A 33 -34.41 36.45 -24.35
N GLN A 34 -35.02 36.88 -25.45
CA GLN A 34 -34.67 36.47 -26.81
C GLN A 34 -33.24 36.95 -27.12
N PHE A 35 -32.27 36.04 -26.98
CA PHE A 35 -30.89 36.30 -27.33
C PHE A 35 -30.78 36.37 -28.86
N SER A 36 -30.79 37.60 -29.38
CA SER A 36 -30.50 37.91 -30.78
C SER A 36 -29.16 37.30 -31.17
N ARG A 37 -29.19 36.26 -32.00
CA ARG A 37 -27.98 35.67 -32.59
C ARG A 37 -27.40 36.66 -33.58
N SER A 38 -26.37 37.40 -33.16
CA SER A 38 -25.50 38.13 -34.08
C SER A 38 -24.80 37.13 -35.02
N PRO A 39 -24.72 37.41 -36.33
CA PRO A 39 -24.02 36.54 -37.26
C PRO A 39 -22.53 36.52 -36.92
N VAL A 40 -21.98 35.31 -36.72
CA VAL A 40 -20.54 35.09 -36.54
C VAL A 40 -19.83 35.59 -37.79
N ARG A 41 -19.22 36.77 -37.67
CA ARG A 41 -18.42 37.39 -38.71
C ARG A 41 -17.16 36.53 -38.87
N GLY A 42 -16.99 35.96 -40.06
CA GLY A 42 -15.90 35.06 -40.40
C GLY A 42 -14.55 35.67 -40.01
N HIS A 43 -13.83 34.98 -39.13
CA HIS A 43 -12.43 35.24 -38.88
C HIS A 43 -11.71 34.91 -40.19
N LEU A 44 -11.15 35.92 -40.86
CA LEU A 44 -10.22 35.74 -41.97
C LEU A 44 -9.01 34.99 -41.40
N THR A 45 -9.02 33.66 -41.50
CA THR A 45 -7.91 32.83 -41.04
C THR A 45 -6.72 33.13 -41.92
N SER A 46 -5.77 33.90 -41.39
CA SER A 46 -4.42 33.98 -41.93
C SER A 46 -3.82 32.59 -41.82
N SER A 47 -3.99 31.79 -42.88
CA SER A 47 -3.48 30.43 -42.98
C SER A 47 -1.98 30.52 -43.24
N ARG A 48 -1.20 30.71 -42.18
CA ARG A 48 0.24 30.51 -42.18
C ARG A 48 0.48 29.00 -42.17
N GLY A 49 0.91 28.46 -43.31
CA GLY A 49 1.28 27.05 -43.45
C GLY A 49 2.56 26.75 -42.66
N PHE A 50 2.54 25.65 -41.89
CA PHE A 50 3.72 25.10 -41.25
C PHE A 50 4.73 24.67 -42.33
N THR A 51 6.01 24.99 -42.15
CA THR A 51 7.02 24.55 -43.10
C THR A 51 7.31 23.06 -42.92
N LEU A 52 7.57 22.33 -44.01
CA LEU A 52 7.95 20.91 -43.90
C LEU A 52 9.22 20.73 -43.06
N ILE A 53 10.14 21.69 -43.11
CA ILE A 53 11.37 21.68 -42.31
C ILE A 53 11.12 21.85 -40.81
N GLU A 54 10.14 22.68 -40.41
CA GLU A 54 9.70 22.76 -39.00
C GLU A 54 9.24 21.40 -38.49
N LEU A 55 8.48 20.66 -39.31
CA LEU A 55 8.00 19.35 -38.89
C LEU A 55 9.11 18.30 -38.92
N MET A 56 10.05 18.39 -39.88
CA MET A 56 11.19 17.47 -39.97
C MET A 56 12.11 17.55 -38.75
N VAL A 57 12.48 18.75 -38.30
CA VAL A 57 13.37 18.88 -37.13
C VAL A 57 12.69 18.40 -35.84
N VAL A 58 11.38 18.59 -35.72
CA VAL A 58 10.61 18.15 -34.55
C VAL A 58 10.60 16.62 -34.44
N ILE A 59 10.33 15.90 -35.53
CA ILE A 59 10.33 14.43 -35.48
C ILE A 59 11.74 13.86 -35.25
N VAL A 60 12.78 14.54 -35.72
CA VAL A 60 14.18 14.15 -35.46
C VAL A 60 14.53 14.31 -33.98
N ILE A 61 14.18 15.44 -33.37
CA ILE A 61 14.43 15.67 -31.93
C ILE A 61 13.61 14.72 -31.07
N ILE A 62 12.33 14.48 -31.39
CA ILE A 62 11.49 13.51 -30.68
C ILE A 62 12.08 12.09 -30.81
N GLY A 63 12.63 11.73 -31.98
CA GLY A 63 13.29 10.44 -32.19
C GLY A 63 14.51 10.22 -31.29
N ILE A 64 15.36 11.25 -31.13
CA ILE A 64 16.53 11.22 -30.25
C ILE A 64 16.11 11.13 -28.76
N LEU A 65 15.14 11.95 -28.34
CA LEU A 65 14.65 11.94 -26.96
C LEU A 65 13.95 10.63 -26.61
N ALA A 66 13.20 10.04 -27.54
CA ALA A 66 12.50 8.77 -27.32
C ALA A 66 13.47 7.61 -27.08
N THR A 67 14.64 7.61 -27.73
CA THR A 67 15.66 6.56 -27.52
C THR A 67 16.33 6.65 -26.15
N MET A 68 16.52 7.86 -25.62
CA MET A 68 17.12 8.05 -24.29
C MET A 68 16.11 7.89 -23.14
N GLY A 69 14.81 8.06 -23.40
CA GLY A 69 13.78 8.09 -22.36
C GLY A 69 13.52 6.76 -21.63
N THR A 70 13.97 5.62 -22.17
CA THR A 70 13.52 4.31 -21.68
C THR A 70 14.31 3.76 -20.46
N MET A 71 15.55 4.18 -20.24
CA MET A 71 16.46 3.46 -19.35
C MET A 71 16.45 3.97 -17.90
N ASN A 72 15.63 3.36 -17.03
CA ASN A 72 15.93 3.00 -15.61
C ASN A 72 14.72 2.87 -14.66
N PHE A 73 13.47 2.97 -15.14
CA PHE A 73 12.32 2.93 -14.22
C PHE A 73 12.19 1.62 -13.42
N THR A 74 12.54 0.47 -14.02
CA THR A 74 12.41 -0.86 -13.39
C THR A 74 13.30 -1.03 -12.16
N SER A 75 14.56 -0.57 -12.22
CA SER A 75 15.50 -0.72 -11.09
C SER A 75 15.11 0.16 -9.90
N MET A 76 14.58 1.36 -10.16
CA MET A 76 14.06 2.23 -9.11
C MET A 76 12.82 1.63 -8.43
N ARG A 77 11.91 1.04 -9.21
CA ARG A 77 10.74 0.34 -8.68
C ARG A 77 11.13 -0.84 -7.79
N ASN A 78 12.09 -1.66 -8.21
CA ASN A 78 12.56 -2.81 -7.42
C ASN A 78 13.15 -2.37 -6.08
N ARG A 79 13.97 -1.30 -6.07
CA ARG A 79 14.51 -0.73 -4.82
C ARG A 79 13.42 -0.22 -3.88
N ALA A 80 12.35 0.39 -4.42
CA ALA A 80 11.21 0.83 -3.63
C ALA A 80 10.44 -0.36 -3.01
N MET A 81 10.25 -1.43 -3.78
CA MET A 81 9.62 -2.66 -3.28
C MET A 81 10.47 -3.32 -2.19
N GLU A 82 11.80 -3.41 -2.38
CA GLU A 82 12.73 -3.92 -1.36
C GLU A 82 12.72 -3.07 -0.08
N ALA A 83 12.63 -1.74 -0.19
CA ALA A 83 12.47 -0.87 0.97
C ALA A 83 11.15 -1.15 1.71
N SER A 84 10.07 -1.42 0.99
CA SER A 84 8.80 -1.84 1.60
C SER A 84 8.91 -3.18 2.33
N VAL A 85 9.64 -4.16 1.78
CA VAL A 85 9.88 -5.45 2.45
C VAL A 85 10.64 -5.25 3.75
N LYS A 86 11.68 -4.40 3.75
CA LYS A 86 12.41 -4.06 4.98
C LYS A 86 11.51 -3.43 6.03
N GLY A 87 10.60 -2.53 5.62
CA GLY A 87 9.58 -1.96 6.52
C GLY A 87 8.62 -3.02 7.09
N ASN A 88 8.17 -3.95 6.26
CA ASN A 88 7.36 -5.09 6.69
C ASN A 88 8.12 -5.96 7.70
N ALA A 89 9.40 -6.22 7.46
CA ALA A 89 10.23 -7.01 8.36
C ALA A 89 10.39 -6.37 9.74
N HIS A 90 10.58 -5.04 9.80
CA HIS A 90 10.58 -4.31 11.07
C HIS A 90 9.22 -4.38 11.77
N THR A 91 8.12 -4.32 11.02
CA THR A 91 6.77 -4.49 11.59
C THR A 91 6.58 -5.88 12.18
N CYS A 92 7.02 -6.92 11.46
CA CYS A 92 7.00 -8.29 11.96
C CYS A 92 7.90 -8.47 13.18
N GLN A 93 9.07 -7.84 13.20
CA GLN A 93 9.97 -7.86 14.35
C GLN A 93 9.28 -7.31 15.61
N LEU A 94 8.64 -6.14 15.51
CA LEU A 94 7.90 -5.54 16.61
C LEU A 94 6.76 -6.44 17.09
N ALA A 95 6.05 -7.11 16.18
CA ALA A 95 5.00 -8.04 16.54
C ALA A 95 5.52 -9.29 17.29
N VAL A 96 6.64 -9.84 16.84
CA VAL A 96 7.33 -10.97 17.50
C VAL A 96 7.82 -10.56 18.89
N GLU A 97 8.41 -9.38 19.03
CA GLU A 97 8.85 -8.83 20.31
C GLU A 97 7.67 -8.54 21.25
N SER A 98 6.57 -8.01 20.74
CA SER A 98 5.32 -7.79 21.48
C SER A 98 4.74 -9.11 22.00
N TYR A 99 4.74 -10.16 21.18
CA TYR A 99 4.34 -11.49 21.62
C TYR A 99 5.24 -11.98 22.77
N ALA A 100 6.56 -11.86 22.63
CA ALA A 100 7.50 -12.31 23.65
C ALA A 100 7.32 -11.54 24.98
N ALA A 101 7.03 -10.24 24.92
CA ALA A 101 6.74 -9.44 26.11
C ALA A 101 5.50 -9.95 26.88
N SER A 102 4.52 -10.51 26.16
CA SER A 102 3.29 -11.06 26.75
C SER A 102 3.43 -12.53 27.18
N ASN A 103 4.41 -13.26 26.65
CA ASN A 103 4.59 -14.70 26.84
C ASN A 103 5.89 -15.05 27.58
N PHE A 104 6.23 -14.27 28.62
CA PHE A 104 7.38 -14.52 29.50
C PHE A 104 8.71 -14.69 28.75
N GLY A 105 8.90 -13.97 27.64
CA GLY A 105 10.12 -14.03 26.82
C GLY A 105 10.20 -15.21 25.87
N SER A 106 9.14 -16.02 25.75
CA SER A 106 9.06 -17.08 24.74
C SER A 106 8.57 -16.53 23.39
N TYR A 107 9.21 -16.94 22.30
CA TYR A 107 8.82 -16.55 20.95
C TYR A 107 7.78 -17.52 20.36
N PRO A 108 7.00 -17.09 19.37
CA PRO A 108 6.00 -17.96 18.74
C PRO A 108 6.64 -19.22 18.12
N PRO A 109 6.17 -20.43 18.46
CA PRO A 109 6.65 -21.64 17.81
C PRO A 109 6.14 -21.71 16.36
N ALA A 110 6.89 -22.34 15.46
CA ALA A 110 6.56 -22.40 14.03
C ALA A 110 5.12 -22.85 13.72
N ALA A 111 4.56 -23.74 14.54
CA ALA A 111 3.20 -24.28 14.35
C ALA A 111 2.09 -23.22 14.50
N THR A 112 2.28 -22.20 15.34
CA THR A 112 1.28 -21.15 15.60
C THR A 112 1.77 -19.75 15.23
N ALA A 113 3.05 -19.62 14.85
CA ALA A 113 3.71 -18.36 14.58
C ALA A 113 2.92 -17.44 13.63
N LEU A 114 2.32 -17.97 12.57
CA LEU A 114 1.56 -17.15 11.62
C LEU A 114 0.37 -16.44 12.31
N ALA A 115 -0.40 -17.16 13.12
CA ALA A 115 -1.56 -16.62 13.82
C ALA A 115 -1.16 -15.71 14.99
N ASP A 116 -0.16 -16.13 15.76
CA ASP A 116 0.35 -15.38 16.91
C ASP A 116 0.98 -14.04 16.49
N ILE A 117 1.77 -14.05 15.41
CA ILE A 117 2.34 -12.84 14.84
C ILE A 117 1.20 -11.96 14.31
N GLN A 118 0.26 -12.50 13.52
CA GLN A 118 -0.87 -11.73 13.00
C GLN A 118 -1.66 -11.01 14.10
N ALA A 119 -1.95 -11.69 15.21
CA ALA A 119 -2.67 -11.11 16.34
C ALA A 119 -1.94 -9.91 16.98
N ASN A 120 -0.61 -9.85 16.84
CA ASN A 120 0.23 -8.77 17.36
C ASN A 120 0.57 -7.71 16.30
N LEU A 121 0.12 -7.86 15.05
CA LEU A 121 0.24 -6.81 14.03
C LEU A 121 -0.86 -5.75 14.19
N PRO A 122 -0.58 -4.49 13.82
CA PRO A 122 -1.59 -3.45 13.82
C PRO A 122 -2.76 -3.85 12.90
N GLY A 123 -3.96 -3.87 13.47
CA GLY A 123 -5.18 -4.22 12.73
C GLY A 123 -5.41 -5.71 12.53
N ASN A 124 -4.60 -6.61 13.11
CA ASN A 124 -4.72 -8.07 12.95
C ASN A 124 -4.71 -8.51 11.47
N VAL A 125 -3.94 -7.79 10.64
CA VAL A 125 -3.76 -8.04 9.20
C VAL A 125 -2.31 -8.38 8.94
N LEU A 126 -2.09 -9.43 8.13
CA LEU A 126 -0.75 -9.84 7.72
C LEU A 126 -0.10 -8.79 6.82
N VAL A 127 1.22 -8.62 6.95
CA VAL A 127 1.99 -7.82 6.00
C VAL A 127 1.74 -8.30 4.57
N THR A 128 1.57 -7.35 3.66
CA THR A 128 1.35 -7.64 2.24
C THR A 128 2.66 -7.61 1.48
N ASN A 129 2.85 -8.57 0.58
CA ASN A 129 3.99 -8.62 -0.30
C ASN A 129 3.87 -7.53 -1.40
N PRO A 130 4.84 -6.61 -1.53
CA PRO A 130 4.77 -5.51 -2.50
C PRO A 130 4.97 -5.95 -3.97
N PHE A 131 5.48 -7.15 -4.23
CA PHE A 131 5.75 -7.65 -5.58
C PHE A 131 4.52 -8.32 -6.22
N ASN A 132 3.73 -9.06 -5.43
CA ASN A 132 2.59 -9.83 -5.93
C ASN A 132 1.25 -9.51 -5.24
N GLY A 133 1.24 -8.66 -4.21
CA GLY A 133 0.03 -8.30 -3.46
C GLY A 133 -0.52 -9.41 -2.56
N GLY A 134 0.19 -10.55 -2.44
CA GLY A 134 -0.18 -11.67 -1.58
C GLY A 134 0.29 -11.49 -0.14
N VAL A 135 0.27 -12.59 0.63
CA VAL A 135 0.80 -12.61 2.00
C VAL A 135 2.32 -12.45 1.97
N GLY A 136 2.82 -11.48 2.73
CA GLY A 136 4.23 -11.11 2.83
C GLY A 136 4.97 -11.74 4.02
N LEU A 137 4.32 -12.64 4.76
CA LEU A 137 4.92 -13.40 5.86
C LEU A 137 4.89 -14.90 5.53
N SER A 138 6.02 -15.57 5.69
CA SER A 138 6.15 -17.02 5.62
C SER A 138 6.80 -17.56 6.90
N ILE A 139 6.61 -18.83 7.20
CA ILE A 139 7.19 -19.50 8.36
C ILE A 139 8.06 -20.66 7.86
N GLY A 140 9.35 -20.62 8.15
CA GLY A 140 10.26 -21.75 8.00
C GLY A 140 10.63 -22.17 6.57
N GLY A 141 10.72 -21.24 5.60
CA GLY A 141 11.37 -21.56 4.31
C GLY A 141 10.89 -20.84 3.05
N GLY A 142 10.32 -19.64 3.15
CA GLY A 142 9.86 -18.90 1.98
C GLY A 142 10.93 -18.00 1.33
N ALA A 143 11.75 -18.50 0.42
CA ALA A 143 12.71 -17.69 -0.38
C ALA A 143 12.08 -17.10 -1.66
N LEU A 144 10.85 -16.59 -1.55
CA LEU A 144 10.15 -15.95 -2.66
C LEU A 144 10.32 -14.44 -2.59
N GLU A 145 10.29 -13.78 -3.74
CA GLU A 145 10.39 -12.33 -3.82
C GLU A 145 9.37 -11.64 -2.93
N GLY A 146 9.82 -10.71 -2.08
CA GLY A 146 8.94 -9.88 -1.26
C GLY A 146 8.45 -10.48 0.05
N ILE A 147 8.93 -11.67 0.42
CA ILE A 147 8.54 -12.36 1.64
C ILE A 147 9.48 -12.03 2.80
N VAL A 148 8.89 -11.85 3.97
CA VAL A 148 9.56 -11.93 5.26
C VAL A 148 9.32 -13.34 5.81
N ASP A 149 10.38 -14.10 6.03
CA ASP A 149 10.34 -15.47 6.52
C ASP A 149 10.75 -15.49 7.98
N TYR A 150 9.85 -15.94 8.83
CA TYR A 150 10.12 -16.19 10.24
C TYR A 150 10.66 -17.61 10.40
N GLN A 151 11.91 -17.72 10.85
CA GLN A 151 12.51 -18.99 11.24
C GLN A 151 12.12 -19.32 12.68
N ASP A 152 11.85 -20.60 12.93
CA ASP A 152 11.54 -21.12 14.25
C ASP A 152 12.58 -20.71 15.31
N PRO A 153 12.13 -20.37 16.53
CA PRO A 153 13.05 -19.94 17.56
C PRO A 153 13.90 -21.12 18.03
N VAL A 154 15.22 -20.97 17.93
CA VAL A 154 16.18 -21.98 18.38
C VAL A 154 16.61 -21.66 19.81
N ALA A 155 16.57 -22.66 20.69
CA ALA A 155 17.10 -22.54 22.04
C ALA A 155 18.63 -22.43 21.98
N VAL A 156 19.19 -21.38 22.57
CA VAL A 156 20.63 -21.17 22.72
C VAL A 156 20.92 -20.88 24.20
N GLY A 157 21.31 -21.93 24.91
CA GLY A 157 21.43 -21.88 26.37
C GLY A 157 20.05 -21.73 27.01
N ALA A 158 19.92 -20.78 27.95
CA ALA A 158 18.66 -20.47 28.62
C ALA A 158 17.76 -19.49 27.84
N ALA A 159 18.22 -18.97 26.70
CA ALA A 159 17.49 -18.00 25.88
C ALA A 159 17.03 -18.60 24.55
N GLN A 160 15.99 -18.03 23.96
CA GLN A 160 15.56 -18.35 22.59
C GLN A 160 16.01 -17.26 21.61
N ARG A 161 16.31 -17.68 20.38
CA ARG A 161 16.72 -16.80 19.28
C ARG A 161 15.82 -17.01 18.08
N TYR A 162 15.20 -15.93 17.57
CA TYR A 162 14.47 -15.96 16.30
C TYR A 162 15.29 -15.30 15.19
N ARG A 163 14.96 -15.64 13.94
CA ARG A 163 15.48 -14.96 12.76
C ARG A 163 14.33 -14.61 11.83
N LEU A 164 14.34 -13.39 11.29
CA LEU A 164 13.45 -12.94 10.23
C LEU A 164 14.31 -12.67 9.00
N ASN A 165 14.16 -13.50 7.98
CA ASN A 165 14.85 -13.36 6.72
C ASN A 165 13.98 -12.57 5.75
N CYS A 166 14.52 -11.52 5.16
CA CYS A 166 13.81 -10.69 4.21
C CYS A 166 14.29 -11.04 2.81
N TYR A 167 13.37 -11.29 1.89
CA TYR A 167 13.69 -11.62 0.50
C TYR A 167 13.24 -10.50 -0.44
N GLY A 168 14.17 -10.02 -1.26
CA GLY A 168 13.96 -8.96 -2.25
C GLY A 168 13.77 -9.52 -3.66
N THR A 169 14.13 -8.72 -4.65
CA THR A 169 14.04 -9.12 -6.06
C THR A 169 14.85 -10.40 -6.31
N GLY A 170 14.30 -11.34 -7.08
CA GLY A 170 14.88 -12.66 -7.37
C GLY A 170 14.88 -13.65 -6.21
N GLY A 171 14.22 -13.37 -5.08
CA GLY A 171 14.28 -14.19 -3.88
C GLY A 171 15.62 -14.06 -3.14
N LEU A 172 16.38 -12.99 -3.42
CA LEU A 172 17.66 -12.73 -2.77
C LEU A 172 17.43 -12.27 -1.32
N LEU A 173 18.18 -12.82 -0.38
CA LEU A 173 18.20 -12.33 1.00
C LEU A 173 18.73 -10.89 1.04
N ILE A 174 17.90 -9.94 1.46
CA ILE A 174 18.26 -8.51 1.57
C ILE A 174 18.72 -8.12 2.97
N GLN A 175 18.15 -8.75 4.00
CA GLN A 175 18.43 -8.44 5.41
C GLN A 175 17.92 -9.58 6.28
N THR A 176 18.64 -9.88 7.37
CA THR A 176 18.16 -10.74 8.45
C THR A 176 18.05 -9.92 9.72
N LEU A 177 16.91 -10.03 10.41
CA LEU A 177 16.69 -9.44 11.73
C LEU A 177 16.63 -10.55 12.77
N SER A 178 17.23 -10.34 13.94
CA SER A 178 17.26 -11.32 15.04
C SER A 178 17.49 -10.61 16.36
N ASN A 179 17.14 -11.24 17.48
CA ASN A 179 17.35 -10.70 18.84
C ASN A 179 18.80 -10.82 19.38
N GLY A 180 19.77 -11.13 18.52
CA GLY A 180 21.21 -11.15 18.82
C GLY A 180 21.78 -12.53 19.04
#